data_AF-A0A1H6Y284-F1
#
_entry.id   AF-A0A1H6Y284-F1
#
_cell.length_a   1.000
_cell.length_b   1.000
_cell.length_c   1.000
_cell.angle_alpha   90.00
_cell.angle_beta   90.00
_cell.angle_gamma   90.00
#
_symmetry.space_group_name_H-M   'P 1'
#
loop_
_entity.id
_entity.type
_entity.pdbx_description
1 polymer ?
#
loop_
_entity_poly.entity_id
_entity_poly.type
_entity_poly.pdbx_seq_one_letter_code
_entity_poly.pdbx_strand_id
1 'polypeptide(L)'
;MTWWDAEFAGDNEAAKKEILALFPDDEPFGTPKPEQLLERVIHIATRPGDLVLDSFAGSGTTGAVAHKMGRRWIMVELGEHCHTHIVPRLKKVIDGEDLGGISKAVGWQGGGGFRYLRLAPSLLKKDQWGNWVINPAYNAEMLAEAMCKHMGFTYAPSQTHYWMHGHSSETDFIYVTTGSLSHDQLRLIGEEVGSERSLLICCKAFMADAEAFPNLTLKKIPRAILGKCEWDHDDYSFSIDLMAEMPDDEPLEDQ
;
A
#
# COMPACT_ATOMS: atom_id res chain seq x y z
N MET A 1 -2.43 12.90 36.53
CA MET A 1 -2.94 11.84 35.66
C MET A 1 -4.01 12.45 34.77
N THR A 2 -3.86 12.35 33.46
CA THR A 2 -4.92 12.80 32.53
C THR A 2 -5.84 11.62 32.31
N TRP A 3 -7.07 11.70 32.80
CA TRP A 3 -8.10 10.67 32.66
C TRP A 3 -9.04 11.06 31.52
N TRP A 4 -9.35 10.12 30.62
CA TRP A 4 -10.29 10.31 29.52
C TRP A 4 -11.53 9.46 29.77
N ASP A 5 -12.61 10.10 30.23
CA ASP A 5 -13.91 9.45 30.44
C ASP A 5 -14.75 9.37 29.16
N ALA A 6 -15.93 8.78 29.25
CA ALA A 6 -16.85 8.63 28.12
C ALA A 6 -17.42 9.97 27.61
N GLU A 7 -17.62 10.95 28.48
CA GLU A 7 -18.09 12.28 28.05
C GLU A 7 -16.99 13.01 27.26
N PHE A 8 -15.74 12.81 27.66
CA PHE A 8 -14.60 13.40 27.00
C PHE A 8 -14.24 12.62 25.73
N ALA A 9 -13.96 11.32 25.77
CA ALA A 9 -13.41 10.57 24.64
C ALA A 9 -14.45 9.74 23.87
N GLY A 10 -15.71 9.72 24.29
CA GLY A 10 -16.74 8.85 23.76
C GLY A 10 -16.65 7.42 24.33
N ASP A 11 -17.67 6.62 24.03
CA ASP A 11 -17.77 5.23 24.45
C ASP A 11 -18.10 4.29 23.28
N ASN A 12 -17.94 3.00 23.53
CA ASN A 12 -18.15 1.96 22.52
C ASN A 12 -19.61 1.86 22.05
N GLU A 13 -20.58 2.24 22.89
CA GLU A 13 -22.00 2.17 22.53
C GLU A 13 -22.36 3.26 21.52
N ALA A 14 -21.88 4.49 21.75
CA ALA A 14 -21.99 5.61 20.83
C ALA A 14 -21.32 5.28 19.49
N ALA A 15 -20.09 4.74 19.51
CA ALA A 15 -19.38 4.35 18.30
C ALA A 15 -20.16 3.30 17.49
N LYS A 16 -20.78 2.32 18.16
CA LYS A 16 -21.60 1.30 17.50
C LYS A 16 -22.88 1.90 16.89
N LYS A 17 -23.55 2.81 17.60
CA LYS A 17 -24.74 3.51 17.10
C LYS A 17 -24.42 4.36 15.86
N GLU A 18 -23.27 5.01 15.83
CA GLU A 18 -22.82 5.78 14.66
C GLU A 18 -22.66 4.89 13.43
N ILE A 19 -21.99 3.75 13.56
CA ILE A 19 -21.81 2.81 12.45
C ILE A 19 -23.15 2.24 11.97
N LEU A 20 -24.04 1.85 12.89
CA LEU A 20 -25.39 1.39 12.55
C LEU A 20 -26.23 2.46 11.83
N ALA A 21 -26.07 3.73 12.20
CA ALA A 21 -26.77 4.82 11.52
C ALA A 21 -26.26 5.06 10.09
N LEU A 22 -24.96 4.81 9.84
CA LEU A 22 -24.36 4.90 8.51
C LEU A 22 -24.73 3.72 7.61
N PHE A 23 -24.92 2.54 8.21
CA PHE A 23 -25.16 1.25 7.54
C PHE A 23 -26.29 0.47 8.23
N PRO A 24 -27.55 0.89 8.08
CA PRO A 24 -28.68 0.30 8.81
C PRO A 24 -28.98 -1.15 8.40
N ASP A 25 -28.63 -1.53 7.17
CA ASP A 25 -28.94 -2.84 6.58
C ASP A 25 -27.76 -3.82 6.59
N ASP A 26 -26.58 -3.38 7.06
CA ASP A 26 -25.36 -4.20 7.07
C ASP A 26 -25.08 -4.79 8.46
N GLU A 27 -24.34 -5.91 8.50
CA GLU A 27 -23.83 -6.44 9.76
C GLU A 27 -22.79 -5.46 10.34
N PRO A 28 -23.03 -4.88 11.53
CA PRO A 28 -22.17 -3.82 12.04
C PRO A 28 -20.81 -4.40 12.43
N PHE A 29 -19.75 -3.65 12.13
CA PHE A 29 -18.43 -3.93 12.70
C PHE A 29 -18.56 -4.02 14.23
N GLY A 30 -18.05 -5.09 14.84
CA GLY A 30 -18.40 -5.44 16.23
C GLY A 30 -17.97 -4.39 17.26
N THR A 31 -16.81 -3.76 17.07
CA THR A 31 -16.18 -2.87 18.07
C THR A 31 -15.49 -1.65 17.44
N PRO A 32 -16.24 -0.77 16.73
CA PRO A 32 -15.67 0.47 16.21
C PRO A 32 -15.17 1.34 17.36
N LYS A 33 -14.09 2.09 17.11
CA LYS A 33 -13.60 3.07 18.07
C LYS A 33 -14.41 4.36 17.96
N PRO A 34 -14.63 5.11 19.06
CA PRO A 34 -15.33 6.39 19.01
C PRO A 34 -14.53 7.43 18.22
N GLU A 35 -15.18 8.20 17.34
CA GLU A 35 -14.48 9.25 16.57
C GLU A 35 -13.88 10.34 17.48
N GLN A 36 -14.52 10.65 18.60
CA GLN A 36 -14.07 11.65 19.57
C GLN A 36 -12.73 11.30 20.23
N LEU A 37 -12.49 10.00 20.46
CA LEU A 37 -11.21 9.51 20.95
C LEU A 37 -10.11 9.76 19.92
N LEU A 38 -10.37 9.35 18.67
CA LEU A 38 -9.39 9.48 17.58
C LEU A 38 -9.11 10.95 17.25
N GLU A 39 -10.11 11.82 17.33
CA GLU A 39 -9.94 13.27 17.14
C GLU A 39 -8.90 13.82 18.10
N ARG A 40 -8.98 13.45 19.37
CA ARG A 40 -8.04 13.89 20.40
C ARG A 40 -6.64 13.38 20.12
N VAL A 41 -6.51 12.08 19.88
CA VAL A 41 -5.22 11.45 19.57
C VAL A 41 -4.56 12.11 18.35
N ILE A 42 -5.31 12.32 17.27
CA ILE A 42 -4.81 12.97 16.07
C ILE A 42 -4.49 14.44 16.33
N HIS A 43 -5.32 15.16 17.09
CA HIS A 43 -5.11 16.57 17.40
C HIS A 43 -3.81 16.80 18.18
N ILE A 44 -3.52 15.99 19.21
CA ILE A 44 -2.32 16.15 20.02
C ILE A 44 -1.04 15.70 19.32
N ALA A 45 -1.14 14.74 18.39
CA ALA A 45 0.01 14.12 17.73
C ALA A 45 0.36 14.74 16.37
N THR A 46 -0.54 15.51 15.75
CA THR A 46 -0.39 15.93 14.35
C THR A 46 -0.86 17.36 14.08
N ARG A 47 -0.35 17.96 13.01
CA ARG A 47 -0.85 19.20 12.42
C ARG A 47 -1.68 18.92 11.16
N PRO A 48 -2.56 19.84 10.73
CA PRO A 48 -3.21 19.74 9.43
C PRO A 48 -2.19 19.52 8.30
N GLY A 49 -2.49 18.61 7.38
CA GLY A 49 -1.60 18.20 6.29
C GLY A 49 -0.62 17.06 6.61
N ASP A 50 -0.40 16.74 7.89
CA ASP A 50 0.44 15.61 8.29
C ASP A 50 -0.19 14.26 7.86
N LEU A 51 0.64 13.22 7.79
CA LEU A 51 0.25 11.86 7.43
C LEU A 51 -0.02 11.01 8.68
N VAL A 52 -1.20 10.39 8.74
CA VAL A 52 -1.60 9.42 9.77
C VAL A 52 -1.54 8.01 9.18
N LEU A 53 -0.93 7.05 9.88
CA LEU A 53 -0.92 5.63 9.49
C LEU A 53 -1.72 4.84 10.51
N ASP A 54 -2.66 4.04 10.03
CA ASP A 54 -3.36 3.02 10.81
C ASP A 54 -3.19 1.66 10.12
N SER A 55 -2.42 0.77 10.75
CA SER A 55 -2.15 -0.57 10.20
C SER A 55 -3.22 -1.61 10.56
N PHE A 56 -4.26 -1.23 11.31
CA PHE A 56 -5.35 -2.08 11.77
C PHE A 56 -6.69 -1.33 11.66
N ALA A 57 -7.01 -0.89 10.45
CA ALA A 57 -8.03 0.11 10.22
C ALA A 57 -9.45 -0.29 10.65
N GLY A 58 -9.76 -1.58 10.67
CA GLY A 58 -11.04 -2.14 11.07
C GLY A 58 -12.23 -1.50 10.35
N SER A 59 -12.99 -0.69 11.09
CA SER A 59 -14.15 0.07 10.57
C SER A 59 -13.79 1.37 9.83
N GLY A 60 -12.50 1.69 9.67
CA GLY A 60 -12.03 2.90 8.98
C GLY A 60 -12.14 4.20 9.79
N THR A 61 -12.33 4.11 11.11
CA THR A 61 -12.56 5.28 11.99
C THR A 61 -11.40 6.27 11.94
N THR A 62 -10.15 5.80 12.03
CA THR A 62 -8.97 6.66 11.98
C THR A 62 -8.90 7.45 10.68
N GLY A 63 -9.17 6.80 9.54
CA GLY A 63 -9.20 7.46 8.23
C GLY A 63 -10.32 8.48 8.12
N ALA A 64 -11.53 8.17 8.59
CA ALA A 64 -12.66 9.11 8.60
C ALA A 64 -12.32 10.37 9.40
N VAL A 65 -11.83 10.21 10.63
CA VAL A 65 -11.46 11.33 11.51
C VAL A 65 -10.29 12.13 10.94
N ALA A 66 -9.20 11.46 10.54
CA ALA A 66 -8.03 12.11 9.94
C ALA A 66 -8.44 12.94 8.71
N HIS A 67 -9.30 12.39 7.85
CA HIS A 67 -9.79 13.08 6.65
C HIS A 67 -10.61 14.33 7.01
N LYS A 68 -11.61 14.20 7.89
CA LYS A 68 -12.46 15.31 8.37
C LYS A 68 -11.61 16.43 9.01
N MET A 69 -10.51 16.06 9.66
CA MET A 69 -9.55 16.98 10.27
C MET A 69 -8.50 17.54 9.28
N GLY A 70 -8.54 17.21 8.00
CA GLY A 70 -7.59 17.73 7.00
C GLY A 70 -6.18 17.13 7.11
N ARG A 71 -6.06 15.88 7.54
CA ARG A 71 -4.82 15.09 7.51
C ARG A 71 -4.82 14.16 6.30
N ARG A 72 -3.63 13.81 5.82
CA ARG A 72 -3.44 12.68 4.90
C ARG A 72 -3.48 11.40 5.72
N TRP A 73 -3.88 10.29 5.11
CA TRP A 73 -3.92 9.02 5.82
C TRP A 73 -3.55 7.84 4.93
N ILE A 74 -3.02 6.81 5.56
CA ILE A 74 -2.88 5.45 5.02
C ILE A 74 -3.55 4.51 6.02
N MET A 75 -4.43 3.66 5.51
CA MET A 75 -5.07 2.61 6.27
C MET A 75 -4.73 1.27 5.65
N VAL A 76 -4.35 0.31 6.50
CA VAL A 76 -4.10 -1.08 6.11
C VAL A 76 -5.05 -1.97 6.89
N GLU A 77 -5.64 -2.94 6.21
CA GLU A 77 -6.53 -3.93 6.81
C GLU A 77 -6.41 -5.24 6.05
N LEU A 78 -6.53 -6.35 6.79
CA LEU A 78 -6.47 -7.70 6.26
C LEU A 78 -7.88 -8.20 5.91
N GLY A 79 -7.98 -8.92 4.80
CA GLY A 79 -9.23 -9.55 4.38
C GLY A 79 -10.24 -8.55 3.79
N GLU A 80 -11.51 -8.91 3.87
CA GLU A 80 -12.58 -8.24 3.12
C GLU A 80 -13.14 -6.99 3.82
N HIS A 81 -12.71 -6.69 5.05
CA HIS A 81 -13.18 -5.51 5.81
C HIS A 81 -12.91 -4.19 5.08
N CYS A 82 -11.81 -4.13 4.31
CA CYS A 82 -11.52 -3.01 3.41
C CYS A 82 -12.70 -2.75 2.44
N HIS A 83 -13.23 -3.80 1.83
CA HIS A 83 -14.30 -3.71 0.84
C HIS A 83 -15.69 -3.53 1.46
N THR A 84 -15.94 -4.18 2.59
CA THR A 84 -17.26 -4.22 3.22
C THR A 84 -17.51 -3.04 4.15
N HIS A 85 -16.49 -2.50 4.82
CA HIS A 85 -16.67 -1.46 5.84
C HIS A 85 -15.95 -0.15 5.48
N ILE A 86 -14.65 -0.23 5.17
CA ILE A 86 -13.80 0.96 5.00
C ILE A 86 -14.19 1.74 3.74
N VAL A 87 -14.22 1.09 2.58
CA VAL A 87 -14.52 1.75 1.31
C VAL A 87 -15.92 2.40 1.31
N PRO A 88 -17.00 1.71 1.73
CA PRO A 88 -18.33 2.34 1.82
C PRO A 88 -18.36 3.55 2.77
N ARG A 89 -17.71 3.45 3.94
CA ARG A 89 -17.65 4.56 4.90
C ARG A 89 -16.89 5.75 4.35
N LEU A 90 -15.71 5.53 3.77
CA LEU A 90 -14.88 6.63 3.28
C LEU A 90 -15.51 7.32 2.06
N LYS A 91 -16.30 6.61 1.25
CA LYS A 91 -17.16 7.24 0.23
C LYS A 91 -18.16 8.20 0.88
N LYS A 92 -18.91 7.75 1.89
CA LYS A 92 -19.85 8.62 2.64
C LYS A 92 -19.14 9.82 3.30
N VAL A 93 -17.93 9.64 3.82
CA VAL A 93 -17.12 10.75 4.36
C VAL A 93 -16.81 11.76 3.25
N ILE A 94 -16.33 11.31 2.09
CA ILE A 94 -16.01 12.18 0.94
C ILE A 94 -17.27 12.88 0.41
N ASP A 95 -18.38 12.16 0.32
CA ASP A 95 -19.64 12.70 -0.19
C ASP A 95 -20.34 13.63 0.83
N GLY A 96 -19.80 13.75 2.05
CA GLY A 96 -20.38 14.56 3.13
C GLY A 96 -21.61 13.93 3.79
N GLU A 97 -21.89 12.65 3.51
CA GLU A 97 -23.02 11.89 4.06
C GLU A 97 -22.71 11.27 5.44
N ASP A 98 -21.44 11.18 5.82
CA ASP A 98 -21.04 10.78 7.17
C ASP A 98 -21.24 11.96 8.15
N LEU A 99 -22.46 12.07 8.67
CA LEU A 99 -22.88 13.13 9.59
C LEU A 99 -22.61 12.82 11.07
N GLY A 100 -22.03 11.65 11.37
CA GLY A 100 -21.75 11.17 12.72
C GLY A 100 -20.45 11.71 13.31
N GLY A 101 -20.18 11.34 14.56
CA GLY A 101 -18.92 11.63 15.24
C GLY A 101 -18.57 13.12 15.24
N ILE A 102 -17.40 13.44 14.68
CA ILE A 102 -16.85 14.80 14.73
C ILE A 102 -17.30 15.72 13.59
N SER A 103 -18.08 15.23 12.62
CA SER A 103 -18.41 15.98 11.40
C SER A 103 -18.98 17.38 11.70
N LYS A 104 -19.90 17.48 12.67
CA LYS A 104 -20.46 18.77 13.09
C LYS A 104 -19.44 19.66 13.80
N ALA A 105 -18.60 19.09 14.66
CA ALA A 105 -17.62 19.82 15.45
C ALA A 105 -16.55 20.49 14.57
N VAL A 106 -16.14 19.81 13.49
CA VAL A 106 -15.17 20.35 12.52
C VAL A 106 -15.81 21.04 11.33
N GLY A 107 -17.14 21.12 11.27
CA GLY A 107 -17.87 21.73 10.14
C GLY A 107 -17.65 21.02 8.80
N TRP A 108 -17.47 19.69 8.81
CA TRP A 108 -17.19 18.90 7.62
C TRP A 108 -18.35 18.96 6.61
N GLN A 109 -18.03 19.16 5.33
CA GLN A 109 -19.00 19.26 4.22
C GLN A 109 -18.73 18.25 3.09
N GLY A 110 -17.79 17.32 3.29
CA GLY A 110 -17.28 16.45 2.22
C GLY A 110 -16.11 17.06 1.42
N GLY A 111 -15.62 16.30 0.45
CA GLY A 111 -14.50 16.61 -0.42
C GLY A 111 -13.36 15.59 -0.34
N GLY A 112 -12.31 15.84 -1.12
CA GLY A 112 -11.11 14.98 -1.15
C GLY A 112 -11.29 13.69 -1.94
N GLY A 113 -10.45 12.71 -1.65
CA GLY A 113 -10.44 11.42 -2.32
C GLY A 113 -9.49 10.45 -1.64
N PHE A 114 -9.62 9.16 -1.96
CA PHE A 114 -8.65 8.14 -1.56
C PHE A 114 -8.31 7.25 -2.76
N ARG A 115 -7.18 6.55 -2.66
CA ARG A 115 -6.84 5.45 -3.56
C ARG A 115 -7.00 4.14 -2.79
N TYR A 116 -7.60 3.16 -3.44
CA TYR A 116 -7.71 1.82 -2.92
C TYR A 116 -6.67 0.93 -3.60
N LEU A 117 -5.85 0.25 -2.81
CA LEU A 117 -4.79 -0.64 -3.29
C LEU A 117 -4.95 -2.00 -2.62
N ARG A 118 -4.70 -3.06 -3.37
CA ARG A 118 -4.62 -4.43 -2.85
C ARG A 118 -3.20 -4.95 -3.02
N LEU A 119 -2.69 -5.65 -2.02
CA LEU A 119 -1.40 -6.30 -2.13
C LEU A 119 -1.49 -7.42 -3.19
N ALA A 120 -0.62 -7.34 -4.19
CA ALA A 120 -0.46 -8.42 -5.17
C ALA A 120 0.21 -9.63 -4.51
N PRO A 121 0.06 -10.84 -5.08
CA PRO A 121 0.87 -11.99 -4.67
C PRO A 121 2.36 -11.67 -4.73
N SER A 122 3.21 -12.44 -4.04
CA SER A 122 4.66 -12.30 -4.18
C SER A 122 5.06 -12.36 -5.66
N LEU A 123 5.85 -11.37 -6.13
CA LEU A 123 6.31 -11.27 -7.51
C LEU A 123 7.16 -12.47 -7.91
N LEU A 124 7.98 -12.97 -6.97
CA LEU A 124 8.82 -14.13 -7.16
C LEU A 124 8.34 -15.27 -6.28
N LYS A 125 8.50 -16.49 -6.79
CA LYS A 125 8.28 -17.72 -6.04
C LYS A 125 9.32 -18.76 -6.39
N LYS A 126 9.47 -19.77 -5.55
CA LYS A 126 10.31 -20.93 -5.88
C LYS A 126 9.54 -21.92 -6.77
N ASP A 127 10.21 -22.43 -7.79
CA ASP A 127 9.73 -23.58 -8.55
C ASP A 127 9.96 -24.90 -7.78
N GLN A 128 9.52 -26.02 -8.36
CA GLN A 128 9.67 -27.35 -7.74
C GLN A 128 11.13 -27.80 -7.53
N TRP A 129 12.09 -27.09 -8.12
CA TRP A 129 13.52 -27.34 -8.00
C TRP A 129 14.22 -26.29 -7.11
N GLY A 130 13.47 -25.37 -6.49
CA GLY A 130 13.99 -24.34 -5.60
C GLY A 130 14.54 -23.11 -6.31
N ASN A 131 14.35 -22.97 -7.63
CA ASN A 131 14.80 -21.78 -8.36
C ASN A 131 13.77 -20.66 -8.26
N TRP A 132 14.26 -19.43 -8.10
CA TRP A 132 13.43 -18.24 -8.18
C TRP A 132 12.90 -18.03 -9.60
N VAL A 133 11.59 -17.90 -9.73
CA VAL A 133 10.89 -17.61 -10.99
C VAL A 133 9.85 -16.52 -10.75
N ILE A 134 9.45 -15.83 -11.82
CA ILE A 134 8.32 -14.89 -11.78
C ILE A 134 7.06 -15.70 -11.44
N ASN A 135 6.27 -15.21 -10.50
CA ASN A 135 5.03 -15.85 -10.10
C ASN A 135 4.03 -15.87 -11.28
N PRO A 136 3.49 -17.04 -11.69
CA PRO A 136 2.53 -17.14 -12.79
C PRO A 136 1.25 -16.33 -12.62
N ALA A 137 0.94 -15.88 -11.40
CA ALA A 137 -0.17 -14.97 -11.14
C ALA A 137 0.03 -13.56 -11.75
N TYR A 138 1.26 -13.19 -12.11
CA TYR A 138 1.56 -11.90 -12.72
C TYR A 138 1.33 -11.95 -14.22
N ASN A 139 0.47 -11.05 -14.69
CA ASN A 139 0.40 -10.71 -16.11
C ASN A 139 1.50 -9.67 -16.47
N ALA A 140 1.59 -9.31 -17.75
CA ALA A 140 2.62 -8.40 -18.24
C ALA A 140 2.53 -6.99 -17.61
N GLU A 141 1.31 -6.48 -17.39
CA GLU A 141 1.08 -5.16 -16.80
C GLU A 141 1.49 -5.11 -15.34
N MET A 142 1.08 -6.09 -14.53
CA MET A 142 1.48 -6.22 -13.13
C MET A 142 3.00 -6.35 -13.00
N LEU A 143 3.63 -7.14 -13.88
CA LEU A 143 5.09 -7.30 -13.88
C LEU A 143 5.77 -5.98 -14.24
N ALA A 144 5.27 -5.27 -15.25
CA ALA A 144 5.81 -3.98 -15.65
C ALA A 144 5.68 -2.96 -14.51
N GLU A 145 4.53 -2.85 -13.87
CA GLU A 145 4.28 -1.96 -12.74
C GLU A 145 5.19 -2.29 -11.54
N ALA A 146 5.29 -3.57 -11.17
CA ALA A 146 6.15 -4.02 -10.08
C ALA A 146 7.63 -3.71 -10.37
N MET A 147 8.10 -4.02 -11.58
CA MET A 147 9.48 -3.75 -11.99
C MET A 147 9.79 -2.26 -12.07
N CYS A 148 8.85 -1.43 -12.53
CA CYS A 148 8.99 0.02 -12.47
C CYS A 148 9.26 0.46 -11.03
N LYS A 149 8.43 0.01 -10.09
CA LYS A 149 8.58 0.37 -8.68
C LYS A 149 9.91 -0.10 -8.09
N HIS A 150 10.29 -1.35 -8.33
CA HIS A 150 11.57 -1.88 -7.83
C HIS A 150 12.79 -1.19 -8.45
N MET A 151 12.69 -0.70 -9.68
CA MET A 151 13.80 -0.03 -10.38
C MET A 151 13.82 1.49 -10.16
N GLY A 152 12.85 2.07 -9.44
CA GLY A 152 12.78 3.51 -9.19
C GLY A 152 12.14 4.32 -10.32
N PHE A 153 11.33 3.68 -11.16
CA PHE A 153 10.57 4.29 -12.24
C PHE A 153 9.12 4.50 -11.83
N THR A 154 8.50 5.55 -12.38
CA THR A 154 7.05 5.76 -12.30
C THR A 154 6.39 4.94 -13.40
N TYR A 155 5.49 4.03 -13.02
CA TYR A 155 4.69 3.28 -13.99
C TYR A 155 3.71 4.22 -14.70
N ALA A 156 3.85 4.34 -16.01
CA ALA A 156 3.07 5.23 -16.87
C ALA A 156 3.21 4.73 -18.31
N PRO A 157 2.51 3.63 -18.67
CA PRO A 157 2.68 3.01 -19.97
C PRO A 157 2.20 3.94 -21.09
N SER A 158 2.99 4.04 -22.15
CA SER A 158 2.66 4.82 -23.33
C SER A 158 1.63 4.09 -24.20
N GLN A 159 0.69 4.86 -24.76
CA GLN A 159 -0.26 4.34 -25.76
C GLN A 159 0.35 4.24 -27.17
N THR A 160 1.49 4.89 -27.41
CA THR A 160 2.11 4.97 -28.74
C THR A 160 3.39 4.16 -28.85
N HIS A 161 4.13 3.99 -27.76
CA HIS A 161 5.39 3.26 -27.76
C HIS A 161 5.32 2.06 -26.82
N TYR A 162 5.37 0.85 -27.40
CA TYR A 162 5.24 -0.41 -26.67
C TYR A 162 6.33 -0.62 -25.61
N TRP A 163 7.51 -0.02 -25.78
CA TRP A 163 8.65 -0.18 -24.85
C TRP A 163 8.64 0.84 -23.71
N MET A 164 7.78 1.86 -23.74
CA MET A 164 7.67 2.84 -22.66
C MET A 164 6.63 2.38 -21.65
N HIS A 165 7.04 1.53 -20.70
CA HIS A 165 6.15 1.10 -19.59
C HIS A 165 6.19 2.09 -18.42
N GLY A 166 7.25 2.86 -18.29
CA GLY A 166 7.42 3.87 -17.26
C GLY A 166 8.64 4.73 -17.50
N HIS A 167 8.83 5.73 -16.64
CA HIS A 167 9.91 6.70 -16.76
C HIS A 167 10.46 7.13 -15.39
N SER A 168 11.75 7.46 -15.34
CA SER A 168 12.40 8.07 -14.18
C SER A 168 12.64 9.57 -14.39
N SER A 169 12.80 9.98 -15.65
CA SER A 169 12.95 11.37 -16.12
C SER A 169 12.28 11.53 -17.50
N GLU A 170 12.44 12.68 -18.16
CA GLU A 170 11.87 12.92 -19.50
C GLU A 170 12.55 12.08 -20.60
N THR A 171 13.78 11.61 -20.34
CA THR A 171 14.58 10.88 -21.34
C THR A 171 14.98 9.47 -20.90
N ASP A 172 14.61 9.05 -19.69
CA ASP A 172 14.96 7.74 -19.13
C ASP A 172 13.73 6.87 -18.88
N PHE A 173 13.67 5.74 -19.57
CA PHE A 173 12.50 4.88 -19.66
C PHE A 173 12.80 3.44 -19.23
N ILE A 174 11.74 2.67 -18.95
CA ILE A 174 11.84 1.24 -18.63
C ILE A 174 10.92 0.42 -19.54
N TYR A 175 11.48 -0.67 -20.06
CA TYR A 175 10.77 -1.72 -20.78
C TYR A 175 10.89 -3.04 -20.01
N VAL A 176 9.77 -3.75 -19.83
CA VAL A 176 9.73 -4.98 -19.03
C VAL A 176 9.09 -6.09 -19.85
N THR A 177 9.74 -7.25 -19.97
CA THR A 177 9.21 -8.37 -20.75
C THR A 177 9.56 -9.72 -20.14
N THR A 178 8.67 -10.71 -20.29
CA THR A 178 8.94 -12.10 -19.92
C THR A 178 9.69 -12.86 -21.01
N GLY A 179 9.85 -12.25 -22.19
CA GLY A 179 10.54 -12.83 -23.34
C GLY A 179 12.06 -12.83 -23.19
N SER A 180 12.69 -13.65 -24.01
CA SER A 180 14.12 -13.56 -24.29
C SER A 180 14.35 -12.62 -25.47
N LEU A 181 15.37 -11.76 -25.40
CA LEU A 181 15.70 -10.80 -26.46
C LEU A 181 16.99 -11.21 -27.19
N SER A 182 16.94 -11.26 -28.52
CA SER A 182 18.11 -11.47 -29.37
C SER A 182 18.89 -10.16 -29.59
N HIS A 183 20.13 -10.27 -30.09
CA HIS A 183 20.92 -9.10 -30.49
C HIS A 183 20.20 -8.21 -31.51
N ASP A 184 19.57 -8.80 -32.54
CA ASP A 184 18.84 -8.03 -33.56
C ASP A 184 17.62 -7.30 -33.00
N GLN A 185 16.88 -7.92 -32.08
CA GLN A 185 15.76 -7.27 -31.41
C GLN A 185 16.24 -6.08 -30.57
N LEU A 186 17.34 -6.25 -29.83
CA LEU A 186 17.94 -5.18 -29.04
C LEU A 186 18.44 -4.02 -29.92
N ARG A 187 19.05 -4.33 -31.07
CA ARG A 187 19.47 -3.31 -32.05
C ARG A 187 18.29 -2.48 -32.54
N LEU A 188 17.20 -3.13 -32.97
CA LEU A 188 16.00 -2.44 -33.45
C LEU A 188 15.36 -1.57 -32.36
N ILE A 189 15.29 -2.08 -31.12
CA ILE A 189 14.80 -1.30 -29.98
C ILE A 189 15.71 -0.09 -29.73
N GLY A 190 17.04 -0.28 -29.74
CA GLY A 190 18.01 0.80 -29.55
C GLY A 190 17.90 1.89 -30.61
N GLU A 191 17.67 1.53 -31.87
CA GLU A 191 17.41 2.48 -32.97
C GLU A 191 16.11 3.27 -32.74
N GLU A 192 15.05 2.62 -32.28
CA GLU A 192 13.76 3.26 -32.00
C GLU A 192 13.82 4.20 -30.79
N VAL A 193 14.59 3.83 -29.76
CA VAL A 193 14.88 4.67 -28.58
C VAL A 193 15.71 5.89 -28.99
N GLY A 194 16.66 5.73 -29.92
CA GLY A 194 17.52 6.81 -30.41
C GLY A 194 18.59 7.25 -29.39
N SER A 195 19.40 8.23 -29.78
CA SER A 195 20.58 8.67 -29.01
C SER A 195 20.27 9.54 -27.78
N GLU A 196 19.14 10.25 -27.80
CA GLU A 196 18.80 11.24 -26.77
C GLU A 196 18.06 10.65 -25.56
N ARG A 197 17.75 9.35 -25.61
CA ARG A 197 16.99 8.63 -24.57
C ARG A 197 17.75 7.41 -24.10
N SER A 198 17.54 7.03 -22.85
CA SER A 198 18.00 5.77 -22.27
C SER A 198 16.83 4.84 -22.00
N LEU A 199 17.07 3.54 -22.14
CA LEU A 199 16.09 2.50 -21.85
C LEU A 199 16.67 1.41 -20.96
N LEU A 200 16.09 1.24 -19.77
CA LEU A 200 16.30 0.07 -18.93
C LEU A 200 15.39 -1.06 -19.40
N ILE A 201 15.98 -2.15 -19.90
CA ILE A 201 15.26 -3.36 -20.29
C ILE A 201 15.39 -4.41 -19.18
N CYS A 202 14.27 -4.77 -18.58
CA CYS A 202 14.17 -5.88 -17.63
C CYS A 202 13.52 -7.08 -18.32
N CYS A 203 14.30 -8.11 -18.64
CA CYS A 203 13.82 -9.28 -19.37
C CYS A 203 14.17 -10.61 -18.69
N LYS A 204 13.56 -11.72 -19.13
CA LYS A 204 13.90 -13.05 -18.62
C LYS A 204 15.32 -13.46 -19.00
N ALA A 205 15.68 -13.22 -20.26
CA ALA A 205 17.02 -13.49 -20.78
C ALA A 205 17.33 -12.60 -21.97
N PHE A 206 18.61 -12.49 -22.30
CA PHE A 206 19.08 -11.85 -23.51
C PHE A 206 20.35 -12.55 -24.02
N MET A 207 20.53 -12.54 -25.34
CA MET A 207 21.66 -13.16 -26.04
C MET A 207 22.39 -12.08 -26.86
N ALA A 208 23.05 -11.18 -26.14
CA ALA A 208 23.86 -10.12 -26.73
C ALA A 208 24.91 -9.65 -25.73
N ASP A 209 25.94 -9.01 -26.26
CA ASP A 209 26.84 -8.20 -25.45
C ASP A 209 26.11 -6.93 -24.99
N ALA A 210 26.10 -6.68 -23.69
CA ALA A 210 25.42 -5.51 -23.12
C ALA A 210 26.15 -4.21 -23.48
N GLU A 211 27.45 -4.28 -23.72
CA GLU A 211 28.26 -3.10 -24.08
C GLU A 211 28.04 -2.66 -25.54
N ALA A 212 27.38 -3.48 -26.36
CA ALA A 212 27.09 -3.16 -27.74
C ALA A 212 26.06 -2.03 -27.93
N PHE A 213 25.31 -1.67 -26.89
CA PHE A 213 24.19 -0.74 -26.97
C PHE A 213 24.34 0.41 -25.95
N PRO A 214 24.86 1.58 -26.36
CA PRO A 214 25.17 2.66 -25.41
C PRO A 214 23.94 3.28 -24.73
N ASN A 215 22.77 3.19 -25.36
CA ASN A 215 21.51 3.73 -24.87
C ASN A 215 20.62 2.69 -24.15
N LEU A 216 21.05 1.42 -24.07
CA LEU A 216 20.29 0.35 -23.44
C LEU A 216 21.01 -0.18 -22.18
N THR A 217 20.27 -0.33 -21.10
CA THR A 217 20.73 -1.06 -19.90
C THR A 217 19.94 -2.36 -19.77
N LEU A 218 20.61 -3.50 -19.73
CA LEU A 218 19.95 -4.81 -19.69
C LEU A 218 20.02 -5.44 -18.29
N LYS A 219 18.88 -5.87 -17.74
CA LYS A 219 18.79 -6.60 -16.47
C LYS A 219 17.95 -7.86 -16.60
N LYS A 220 18.44 -8.97 -16.01
CA LYS A 220 17.72 -10.25 -16.00
C LYS A 220 16.82 -10.38 -14.77
N ILE A 221 15.56 -10.74 -14.97
CA ILE A 221 14.60 -11.13 -13.92
C ILE A 221 14.75 -12.65 -13.69
N PRO A 222 14.83 -13.16 -12.44
CA PRO A 222 14.62 -12.46 -11.17
C PRO A 222 15.85 -11.76 -10.57
N ARG A 223 17.06 -12.05 -11.08
CA ARG A 223 18.33 -11.63 -10.46
C ARG A 223 18.41 -10.12 -10.15
N ALA A 224 17.78 -9.29 -10.97
CA ALA A 224 17.73 -7.84 -10.80
C ALA A 224 17.08 -7.37 -9.48
N ILE A 225 16.21 -8.19 -8.88
CA ILE A 225 15.39 -7.81 -7.73
C ILE A 225 15.51 -8.76 -6.54
N LEU A 226 16.22 -9.89 -6.67
CA LEU A 226 16.31 -10.90 -5.60
C LEU A 226 16.75 -10.32 -4.25
N GLY A 227 17.71 -9.39 -4.24
CA GLY A 227 18.20 -8.75 -3.01
C GLY A 227 17.44 -7.50 -2.57
N LYS A 228 16.32 -7.14 -3.22
CA LYS A 228 15.56 -5.92 -2.90
C LYS A 228 14.44 -6.14 -1.90
N CYS A 229 13.91 -7.35 -1.83
CA CYS A 229 12.79 -7.72 -0.95
C CYS A 229 12.94 -9.16 -0.49
N GLU A 230 12.17 -9.52 0.53
CA GLU A 230 11.84 -10.91 0.82
C GLU A 230 10.71 -11.36 -0.11
N TRP A 231 10.72 -12.63 -0.48
CA TRP A 231 9.82 -13.20 -1.49
C TRP A 231 9.22 -14.50 -0.98
N ASP A 232 8.01 -14.80 -1.45
CA ASP A 232 7.34 -16.10 -1.25
C ASP A 232 7.10 -16.41 0.23
N HIS A 233 6.74 -15.38 1.00
CA HIS A 233 6.42 -15.44 2.42
C HIS A 233 4.95 -14.99 2.60
N ASP A 234 4.05 -15.96 2.76
CA ASP A 234 2.60 -15.72 2.89
C ASP A 234 2.09 -15.96 4.33
N ASP A 235 2.96 -16.42 5.24
CA ASP A 235 2.68 -16.59 6.65
C ASP A 235 2.77 -15.26 7.39
N TYR A 236 1.65 -14.55 7.42
CA TYR A 236 1.39 -13.44 8.35
C TYR A 236 0.98 -13.94 9.74
N SER A 237 1.24 -15.21 10.06
CA SER A 237 1.11 -15.72 11.42
C SER A 237 2.22 -15.13 12.27
N PHE A 238 1.95 -14.00 12.91
CA PHE A 238 2.73 -13.59 14.07
C PHE A 238 2.58 -14.68 15.12
N SER A 239 3.53 -15.61 15.20
CA SER A 239 3.79 -16.31 16.45
C SER A 239 4.34 -15.25 17.41
N ILE A 240 3.44 -14.55 18.09
CA ILE A 240 3.82 -13.83 19.30
C ILE A 240 4.26 -14.91 20.28
N ASP A 241 5.56 -15.14 20.40
CA ASP A 241 6.12 -15.89 21.53
C ASP A 241 5.85 -15.06 22.78
N LEU A 242 4.65 -15.24 23.34
CA LEU A 242 4.16 -14.67 24.59
C LEU A 242 4.82 -15.34 25.81
N MET A 243 6.03 -15.87 25.63
CA MET A 243 6.83 -16.54 26.66
C MET A 243 8.18 -15.84 26.87
N ALA A 244 8.19 -14.51 26.84
CA ALA A 244 9.12 -13.82 27.72
C ALA A 244 8.56 -14.02 29.14
N GLU A 245 9.14 -14.95 29.89
CA GLU A 245 8.86 -15.18 31.31
C GLU A 245 8.77 -13.83 32.02
N MET A 246 7.60 -13.51 32.54
CA MET A 246 7.47 -12.42 33.50
C MET A 246 8.37 -12.80 34.68
N PRO A 247 9.34 -11.98 35.08
CA PRO A 247 10.08 -12.24 36.30
C PRO A 247 9.05 -12.30 37.43
N ASP A 248 9.08 -13.38 38.21
CA ASP A 248 8.23 -13.55 39.39
C ASP A 248 8.32 -12.27 40.24
N ASP A 249 7.17 -11.67 40.52
CA ASP A 249 7.06 -10.56 41.48
C ASP A 249 7.52 -11.09 42.85
N GLU A 250 8.75 -10.80 43.25
CA GLU A 250 9.16 -10.98 44.64
C GLU A 250 8.32 -10.04 45.52
N PRO A 251 7.66 -10.56 46.58
CA PRO A 251 6.88 -9.72 47.46
C PRO A 251 7.81 -8.70 48.15
N LEU A 252 7.47 -7.42 47.98
CA LEU A 252 8.09 -6.32 48.71
C LEU A 252 7.97 -6.60 50.22
N GLU A 253 9.10 -6.85 50.87
CA GLU A 253 9.18 -6.87 52.34
C GLU A 253 8.89 -5.46 52.87
N ASP A 254 7.85 -5.36 53.70
CA ASP A 254 7.51 -4.13 54.43
C ASP A 254 8.68 -3.69 55.34
N GLN A 255 9.20 -2.48 55.10
CA GLN A 255 10.00 -1.70 56.05
C GLN A 255 9.38 -0.32 56.28
#